data_AF-A0A7L2ZB62-F1
#
_entry.id   AF-A0A7L2ZB62-F1
#
_cell.length_a   1.000
_cell.length_b   1.000
_cell.length_c   1.000
_cell.angle_alpha   90.00
_cell.angle_beta   90.00
_cell.angle_gamma   90.00
#
_symmetry.space_group_name_H-M   'P 1'
#
loop_
_entity.id
_entity.type
_entity.pdbx_description
1 polymer ?
#
loop_
_entity_poly.entity_id
_entity_poly.type
_entity_poly.pdbx_seq_one_letter_code
_entity_poly.pdbx_strand_id
1 'polypeptide(L)' 'RTLRMLRENLEEEAKIMRDVPGWKVGESRFHTQRWVPPTLEELYFLRPPAELEQQKFGLQSYV' A
#
# COMPACT_ATOMS: atom_id res chain seq x y z
N ARG A 1 12.39 -4.05 2.71
CA ARG A 1 11.09 -4.21 3.39
C ARG A 1 9.95 -3.59 2.58
N THR A 2 9.99 -2.28 2.30
CA THR A 2 8.94 -1.55 1.56
C THR A 2 8.61 -2.11 0.19
N LEU A 3 9.61 -2.36 -0.66
CA LEU A 3 9.39 -2.90 -2.02
C LEU A 3 8.71 -4.28 -2.02
N ARG A 4 8.99 -5.11 -1.01
CA ARG A 4 8.34 -6.41 -0.85
C ARG A 4 6.85 -6.25 -0.53
N MET A 5 6.51 -5.34 0.38
CA MET A 5 5.10 -5.06 0.72
C MET A 5 4.34 -4.48 -0.47
N LEU A 6 4.94 -3.55 -1.22
CA LEU A 6 4.34 -3.05 -2.45
C LEU A 6 4.12 -4.15 -3.49
N ARG A 7 5.06 -5.09 -3.60
CA ARG A 7 4.91 -6.22 -4.51
C ARG A 7 3.77 -7.15 -4.11
N GLU A 8 3.66 -7.49 -2.83
CA GLU A 8 2.55 -8.27 -2.26
C GLU A 8 1.21 -7.57 -2.51
N ASN A 9 1.14 -6.25 -2.24
CA ASN A 9 -0.08 -5.46 -2.44
C ASN A 9 -0.50 -5.38 -3.92
N LEU A 10 0.46 -5.28 -4.84
CA LEU A 10 0.19 -5.28 -6.28
C LEU A 10 -0.38 -6.62 -6.75
N GLU A 11 0.15 -7.74 -6.24
CA GLU A 11 -0.36 -9.08 -6.54
C GLU A 11 -1.77 -9.30 -6.00
N GLU A 12 -2.09 -8.78 -4.82
CA GLU A 12 -3.46 -8.81 -4.27
C GLU A 12 -4.41 -7.87 -5.01
N GLU A 13 -3.96 -6.65 -5.35
CA GLU A 13 -4.73 -5.72 -6.19
C GLU A 13 -5.11 -6.39 -7.52
N ALA A 14 -4.17 -7.09 -8.16
CA ALA A 14 -4.43 -7.82 -9.41
C ALA A 14 -5.52 -8.89 -9.27
N LYS A 15 -5.58 -9.56 -8.11
CA LYS A 15 -6.60 -10.58 -7.84
C LYS A 15 -7.97 -9.94 -7.57
N ILE A 16 -8.01 -8.89 -6.76
CA ILE A 16 -9.25 -8.20 -6.33
C ILE A 16 -9.87 -7.44 -7.50
N MET A 17 -9.06 -6.73 -8.28
CA MET A 17 -9.52 -5.79 -9.31
C MET A 17 -9.68 -6.42 -10.70
N ARG A 18 -9.49 -7.74 -10.82
CA ARG A 18 -9.52 -8.45 -12.12
C ARG A 18 -10.83 -8.25 -12.90
N ASP A 19 -11.95 -8.07 -12.19
CA ASP A 19 -13.30 -8.06 -12.76
C ASP A 19 -13.84 -6.61 -12.96
N VAL A 20 -13.04 -5.58 -12.62
CA VAL A 20 -13.47 -4.17 -12.69
C VAL A 20 -13.08 -3.55 -14.04
N PRO A 21 -14.02 -3.08 -14.87
CA PRO A 21 -13.71 -2.53 -16.17
C PRO A 21 -12.96 -1.20 -16.05
N GLY A 22 -11.87 -1.05 -16.81
CA GLY A 22 -11.06 0.17 -16.83
C GLY A 22 -10.06 0.30 -15.68
N TRP A 23 -9.98 -0.66 -14.77
CA TRP A 23 -8.95 -0.67 -13.72
C TRP A 23 -7.60 -1.11 -14.28
N LYS A 24 -6.54 -0.35 -13.96
CA LYS A 24 -5.16 -0.71 -14.29
C LYS A 24 -4.36 -0.90 -13.01
N VAL A 25 -3.98 -2.14 -12.76
CA VAL A 25 -3.20 -2.54 -11.59
C VAL A 25 -1.86 -1.81 -11.57
N GLY A 26 -1.51 -1.18 -10.44
CA GLY A 26 -0.24 -0.49 -10.26
C GLY A 26 -0.05 0.77 -11.12
N GLU A 27 -1.12 1.35 -11.66
CA GLU A 27 -1.04 2.63 -12.38
C GLU A 27 -0.64 3.77 -11.42
N SER A 28 0.48 4.44 -11.71
CA SER A 28 0.90 5.62 -10.94
C SER A 28 -0.06 6.77 -11.17
N ARG A 29 -0.55 7.38 -10.09
CA ARG A 29 -1.38 8.59 -10.15
C ARG A 29 -0.58 9.88 -10.43
N PHE A 30 0.75 9.81 -10.40
CA PHE A 30 1.61 10.96 -10.61
C PHE A 30 1.99 11.11 -12.08
N HIS A 31 2.03 12.35 -12.58
CA HIS A 31 2.49 12.68 -13.93
C HIS A 31 4.02 12.59 -14.13
N THR A 32 4.74 11.94 -13.21
CA THR A 32 6.21 11.85 -13.25
C THR A 32 6.65 10.39 -13.19
N GLN A 33 7.80 10.10 -13.81
CA GLN A 33 8.43 8.77 -13.76
C GLN A 33 9.40 8.62 -12.57
N ARG A 34 9.42 9.60 -11.65
CA ARG A 34 10.29 9.56 -10.48
C ARG A 34 9.70 8.60 -9.45
N TRP A 35 10.57 7.97 -8.67
CA TRP A 35 10.14 7.19 -7.52
C TRP A 35 9.48 8.10 -6.48
N VAL A 36 8.28 7.72 -6.04
CA VAL A 36 7.55 8.38 -4.95
C VAL A 36 7.51 7.42 -3.77
N PRO A 37 7.99 7.81 -2.57
CA PRO A 37 7.87 6.97 -1.39
C PRO A 37 6.40 6.68 -1.08
N PRO A 38 6.03 5.42 -0.81
CA PRO A 38 4.65 5.08 -0.50
C PRO A 38 4.25 5.61 0.88
N THR A 39 2.99 5.95 1.02
CA THR A 39 2.33 6.27 2.28
C THR A 39 2.17 5.02 3.14
N LEU A 40 1.96 5.20 4.46
CA LEU A 40 1.67 4.07 5.36
C LEU A 40 0.39 3.33 4.92
N GLU A 41 -0.57 4.07 4.40
CA GLU A 41 -1.84 3.56 3.95
C GLU A 41 -1.70 2.65 2.72
N GLU A 42 -0.93 3.07 1.72
CA GLU A 42 -0.59 2.24 0.56
C GLU A 42 0.15 0.94 0.93
N LEU A 43 0.88 0.93 2.05
CA LEU A 43 1.59 -0.26 2.53
C LEU A 43 0.73 -1.19 3.38
N TYR A 44 -0.13 -0.66 4.23
CA TYR A 44 -0.79 -1.41 5.31
C TYR A 44 -2.32 -1.54 5.19
N PHE A 45 -2.98 -0.95 4.19
CA PHE A 45 -4.45 -1.05 4.07
C PHE A 45 -4.99 -2.47 3.87
N LEU A 46 -4.23 -3.36 3.24
CA LEU A 46 -4.61 -4.76 3.06
C LEU A 46 -4.25 -5.65 4.27
N ARG A 47 -3.64 -5.06 5.31
CA ARG A 47 -3.20 -5.77 6.51
C ARG A 47 -4.18 -5.54 7.68
N PRO A 48 -4.05 -6.30 8.77
CA PRO A 48 -4.87 -6.06 9.96
C PRO A 48 -4.77 -4.61 10.44
N PRO A 49 -5.89 -3.95 10.79
CA PRO A 49 -5.90 -2.54 11.20
C PRO A 49 -4.93 -2.21 12.35
N ALA A 50 -4.73 -3.15 13.26
CA ALA A 50 -3.79 -3.02 14.37
C ALA A 50 -2.34 -2.79 13.90
N GLU A 51 -1.93 -3.34 12.76
CA GLU A 51 -0.59 -3.09 12.20
C GLU A 51 -0.46 -1.64 11.72
N LEU A 52 -1.48 -1.11 11.04
CA LEU A 52 -1.48 0.30 10.61
C LEU A 52 -1.44 1.24 11.83
N GLU A 53 -2.24 0.95 12.85
CA GLU A 53 -2.28 1.73 14.09
C GLU A 53 -0.93 1.72 14.81
N GLN A 54 -0.31 0.54 14.94
CA GLN A 54 1.02 0.41 15.53
C GLN A 54 2.09 1.17 14.73
N GLN A 55 1.99 1.20 13.40
CA GLN A 55 2.94 1.96 12.57
C GLN A 55 2.70 3.48 12.62
N LYS A 56 1.45 3.92 12.80
CA LYS A 56 1.10 5.34 12.94
C LYS A 56 1.46 5.89 14.32
N PHE A 57 1.12 5.17 15.39
CA PHE A 57 1.13 5.68 16.76
C PHE A 57 2.05 4.92 17.71
N GLY A 58 2.58 3.75 17.31
CA GLY A 58 3.32 2.87 18.22
C GLY A 58 4.52 3.53 18.89
N LEU A 59 5.19 4.48 18.23
CA LEU A 59 6.26 5.26 18.86
C LEU A 59 5.73 6.23 19.93
N GLN A 60 4.60 6.89 19.68
CA GLN A 60 4.01 7.86 20.59
C GLN A 60 3.38 7.17 21.82
N SER A 61 2.82 5.98 21.61
CA SER A 61 2.21 5.16 22.65
C SER A 61 3.24 4.36 23.46
N TYR A 62 4.51 4.37 23.06
CA TYR A 62 5.59 3.70 23.79
C TYR A 62 6.06 4.59 24.94
N VAL A 63 5.38 4.47 26.08
CA VAL A 63 5.70 5.11 27.36
C VAL A 63 6.18 4.05 28.35
#